data_AF-Q5CVJ7-F1
#
_entry.id   AF-Q5CVJ7-F1
#
_cell.length_a   1.000
_cell.length_b   1.000
_cell.length_c   1.000
_cell.angle_alpha   90.00
_cell.angle_beta   90.00
_cell.angle_gamma   90.00
#
_symmetry.space_group_name_H-M   'P 1'
#
loop_
_entity.id
_entity.type
_entity.pdbx_description
1 polymer ?
#
loop_
_entity_poly.entity_id
_entity_poly.type
_entity_poly.pdbx_seq_one_letter_code
_entity_poly.pdbx_strand_id
1 'polypeptide(L)'
;VQKNFKVLNQSLRVQLEQTLLNKEHALNKSRPNANSLNFIGIDFLRDKVDPMLMYELSKDIYDDSDSFVSLLKEIISSKSITDPNLNSVSSSLLSKGKKTVNNVDRRASKGRKIRYVPIPKLENFMASSPSLYSNSYLPGADNEEFVDCIMKSLLLA
;
A
#
# COMPACT_ATOMS: atom_id res chain seq x y z
N VAL A 1 17.73 -13.16 -8.20
CA VAL A 1 17.84 -12.68 -9.60
C VAL A 1 16.97 -11.44 -9.75
N GLN A 2 17.57 -10.25 -9.78
CA GLN A 2 16.83 -9.01 -10.03
C GLN A 2 16.40 -9.04 -11.50
N LYS A 3 15.10 -9.28 -11.76
CA LYS A 3 14.54 -9.11 -13.10
C LYS A 3 14.54 -7.62 -13.37
N ASN A 4 15.58 -7.12 -14.04
CA ASN A 4 15.60 -5.75 -14.53
C ASN A 4 14.48 -5.63 -15.56
N PHE A 5 13.36 -5.07 -15.15
CA PHE A 5 12.26 -4.79 -16.05
C PHE A 5 12.76 -3.79 -17.10
N LYS A 6 13.04 -4.29 -18.31
CA LYS A 6 13.50 -3.49 -19.45
C LYS A 6 12.56 -2.33 -19.77
N VAL A 7 11.31 -2.39 -19.31
CA VAL A 7 10.30 -1.33 -19.43
C VAL A 7 10.59 -0.13 -18.52
N LEU A 8 11.18 -0.35 -17.34
CA LEU A 8 11.35 0.71 -16.32
C LEU A 8 12.66 1.50 -16.47
N ASN A 9 13.66 0.95 -17.15
CA ASN A 9 14.98 1.55 -17.33
C ASN A 9 15.24 1.90 -18.81
N GLN A 10 14.28 2.53 -19.49
CA GLN A 10 14.45 3.00 -20.87
C GLN A 10 14.89 4.46 -20.85
N SER A 11 15.73 4.86 -21.82
CA SER A 11 16.10 6.27 -22.00
C SER A 11 14.87 7.11 -22.33
N LEU A 12 14.89 8.41 -22.00
CA LEU A 12 13.73 9.27 -22.27
C LEU A 12 13.36 9.31 -23.75
N ARG A 13 14.35 9.24 -24.64
CA ARG A 13 14.10 9.16 -26.07
C ARG A 13 13.19 8.00 -26.45
N VAL A 14 13.46 6.79 -25.93
CA VAL A 14 12.65 5.60 -26.23
C VAL A 14 11.26 5.72 -25.60
N GLN A 15 11.17 6.29 -24.40
CA GLN A 15 9.88 6.57 -23.76
C GLN A 15 9.06 7.57 -24.60
N LEU A 16 9.68 8.63 -25.11
CA LEU A 16 9.04 9.62 -25.97
C LEU A 16 8.54 8.97 -27.27
N GLU A 17 9.37 8.19 -27.96
CA GLU A 17 8.95 7.46 -29.16
C GLU A 17 7.73 6.56 -28.88
N GLN A 18 7.71 5.84 -27.76
CA GLN A 18 6.55 5.04 -27.36
C GLN A 18 5.31 5.88 -27.03
N THR A 19 5.47 7.01 -26.35
CA THR A 19 4.34 7.92 -26.08
C THR A 19 3.79 8.53 -27.37
N LEU A 20 4.63 8.80 -28.35
CA LEU A 20 4.21 9.32 -29.65
C LEU A 20 3.46 8.28 -30.48
N LEU A 21 3.83 6.99 -30.37
CA LEU A 21 3.06 5.89 -30.95
C LEU A 21 1.64 5.79 -30.37
N ASN A 22 1.44 6.20 -29.11
CA ASN A 22 0.15 6.20 -28.44
C ASN A 22 -0.21 7.59 -27.87
N LYS A 23 -0.26 8.58 -28.76
CA LYS A 23 -0.49 9.98 -28.41
C LYS A 23 -1.80 10.20 -27.66
N GLU A 24 -2.88 9.54 -28.07
CA GLU A 24 -4.21 9.66 -27.46
C GLU A 24 -4.21 9.27 -25.98
N HIS A 25 -3.52 8.17 -25.66
CA HIS A 25 -3.39 7.73 -24.27
C HIS A 25 -2.58 8.72 -23.44
N ALA A 26 -1.50 9.29 -24.01
CA ALA A 26 -0.70 10.30 -23.33
C ALA A 26 -1.51 11.58 -23.04
N LEU A 27 -2.29 12.06 -24.02
CA LEU A 27 -3.16 13.23 -23.87
C LEU A 27 -4.20 13.02 -22.77
N ASN A 28 -4.90 11.88 -22.78
CA ASN A 28 -5.90 11.57 -21.77
C ASN A 28 -5.29 11.42 -20.37
N LYS A 29 -4.06 10.91 -20.27
CA LYS A 29 -3.33 10.81 -19.00
C LYS A 29 -2.89 12.18 -18.46
N SER A 30 -2.49 13.10 -19.35
CA SER A 30 -2.04 14.44 -18.97
C SER A 30 -3.17 15.37 -18.54
N ARG A 31 -4.44 15.02 -18.78
CA ARG A 31 -5.56 15.85 -18.36
C ARG A 31 -5.79 15.71 -16.85
N PRO A 32 -6.06 16.80 -16.12
CA PRO A 32 -6.39 16.73 -14.71
C PRO A 32 -7.71 15.97 -14.53
N ASN A 33 -7.85 15.25 -13.41
CA ASN A 33 -9.13 14.61 -13.08
C ASN A 33 -10.21 15.70 -12.91
N ALA A 34 -11.36 15.52 -13.55
CA ALA A 34 -12.49 16.45 -13.51
C ALA A 34 -12.94 16.78 -12.08
N ASN A 35 -12.73 15.87 -11.12
CA ASN A 35 -13.06 16.11 -9.70
C ASN A 35 -11.96 16.86 -8.91
N SER A 36 -10.75 16.97 -9.45
CA SER A 36 -9.62 17.66 -8.82
C SER A 36 -9.16 18.82 -9.70
N LEU A 37 -10.10 19.65 -10.16
CA LEU A 37 -9.82 20.90 -10.86
C LEU A 37 -9.24 21.91 -9.88
N ASN A 38 -8.03 21.67 -9.39
CA ASN A 38 -7.23 22.59 -8.59
C ASN A 38 -6.19 23.24 -9.49
N PHE A 39 -6.62 23.98 -10.51
CA PHE A 39 -5.71 24.76 -11.36
C PHE A 39 -5.76 26.24 -10.99
N ILE A 40 -4.68 26.96 -11.31
CA ILE A 40 -4.57 28.38 -10.98
C ILE A 40 -5.64 29.17 -11.75
N GLY A 41 -6.47 29.92 -11.03
CA GLY A 41 -7.52 30.74 -11.62
C GLY A 41 -8.91 30.08 -11.70
N ILE A 42 -9.09 28.86 -11.17
CA ILE A 42 -10.40 28.19 -11.11
C ILE A 42 -11.48 29.01 -10.42
N ASP A 43 -11.12 29.71 -9.35
CA ASP A 43 -12.10 30.41 -8.51
C ASP A 43 -12.74 31.55 -9.30
N PHE A 44 -11.95 32.25 -10.13
CA PHE A 44 -12.44 33.29 -11.03
C PHE A 44 -13.35 32.73 -12.12
N LEU A 45 -13.07 31.53 -12.61
CA LEU A 45 -13.83 30.91 -13.70
C LEU A 45 -15.14 30.31 -13.19
N ARG A 46 -15.14 29.75 -11.97
CA ARG A 46 -16.32 29.14 -11.34
C ARG A 46 -17.46 30.14 -11.13
N ASP A 47 -17.12 31.39 -10.84
CA ASP A 47 -18.10 32.46 -10.61
C ASP A 47 -18.63 33.09 -11.91
N LYS A 48 -17.93 32.90 -13.05
CA LYS A 48 -18.18 33.63 -14.30
C LYS A 48 -18.66 32.75 -15.45
N VAL A 49 -18.43 31.44 -15.39
CA VAL A 49 -18.58 30.52 -16.53
C VAL A 49 -19.52 29.38 -16.19
N ASP A 50 -20.44 29.08 -17.10
CA ASP A 50 -21.37 27.96 -16.97
C ASP A 50 -20.63 26.61 -16.80
N PRO A 51 -21.14 25.69 -15.97
CA PRO A 51 -20.49 24.40 -15.70
C PRO A 51 -20.16 23.56 -16.94
N MET A 52 -20.98 23.66 -17.98
CA MET A 52 -20.78 22.94 -19.24
C MET A 52 -19.62 23.51 -20.06
N LEU A 53 -19.46 24.83 -20.07
CA LEU A 53 -18.37 25.52 -20.75
C LEU A 53 -17.05 25.34 -19.98
N MET A 54 -17.12 25.22 -18.65
CA MET A 54 -15.98 24.80 -17.82
C MET A 54 -15.49 23.40 -18.16
N TYR A 55 -16.39 22.44 -18.38
CA TYR A 55 -16.01 21.09 -18.77
C TYR A 55 -15.32 21.07 -20.14
N GLU A 56 -15.83 21.81 -21.12
CA GLU A 56 -15.19 21.99 -22.43
C GLU A 56 -13.78 22.58 -22.28
N LEU A 57 -13.63 23.68 -21.54
CA LEU A 57 -12.33 24.34 -21.33
C LEU A 57 -11.33 23.44 -20.59
N SER A 58 -11.82 22.60 -19.67
CA SER A 58 -10.95 21.67 -18.93
C SER A 58 -10.28 20.62 -19.81
N LYS A 59 -10.83 20.33 -21.01
CA LYS A 59 -10.24 19.38 -21.97
C LYS A 59 -8.95 19.91 -22.61
N ASP A 60 -8.76 21.22 -22.60
CA ASP A 60 -7.60 21.92 -23.14
C ASP A 60 -6.53 22.21 -22.07
N ILE A 61 -6.79 21.85 -20.81
CA ILE A 61 -5.83 21.97 -19.71
C ILE A 61 -5.02 20.69 -19.62
N TYR A 62 -3.69 20.84 -19.60
CA TYR A 62 -2.74 19.74 -19.51
C TYR A 62 -1.83 19.92 -18.29
N ASP A 63 -1.61 18.84 -17.55
CA ASP A 63 -0.65 18.72 -16.45
C ASP A 63 0.57 17.93 -16.93
N ASP A 64 1.69 18.62 -17.11
CA ASP A 64 2.97 18.05 -17.54
C ASP A 64 3.92 17.75 -16.38
N SER A 65 3.44 17.86 -15.13
CA SER A 65 4.26 17.69 -13.92
C SER A 65 5.04 16.37 -13.90
N ASP A 66 4.38 15.27 -14.27
CA ASP A 66 5.01 13.94 -14.35
C ASP A 66 6.13 13.88 -15.40
N SER A 67 5.91 14.52 -16.55
CA SER A 67 6.88 14.59 -17.65
C SER A 67 8.08 15.45 -17.27
N PHE A 68 7.82 16.62 -16.67
CA PHE A 68 8.84 17.53 -16.15
C PHE A 68 9.74 16.85 -15.12
N VAL A 69 9.16 16.11 -14.17
CA VAL A 69 9.93 15.35 -13.18
C VAL A 69 10.79 14.27 -13.84
N SER A 70 10.29 13.61 -14.89
CA SER A 70 11.07 12.60 -15.63
C SER A 70 12.27 13.22 -16.35
N LEU A 71 12.05 14.31 -17.07
CA LEU A 71 13.11 15.10 -17.73
C LEU A 71 14.18 15.55 -16.74
N LEU A 72 13.74 16.07 -15.60
CA LEU A 72 14.64 16.58 -14.58
C LEU A 72 15.46 15.46 -13.93
N LYS A 73 14.88 14.26 -13.74
CA LYS A 73 15.64 13.06 -13.32
C LYS A 73 16.70 12.66 -14.33
N GLU A 74 16.41 12.71 -15.63
CA GLU A 74 17.40 12.38 -16.66
C GLU A 74 18.53 13.42 -16.71
N ILE A 75 18.22 14.71 -16.59
CA ILE A 75 19.22 15.78 -16.51
C ILE A 75 20.13 15.57 -15.31
N ILE A 76 19.56 15.24 -14.15
CA ILE A 76 20.34 14.93 -12.94
C ILE A 76 21.20 13.67 -13.14
N SER A 77 20.66 12.63 -13.78
CA SER A 77 21.37 11.38 -14.00
C SER A 77 22.48 11.49 -15.05
N SER A 78 22.36 12.41 -16.01
CA SER A 78 23.29 12.57 -17.13
C SER A 78 24.41 13.58 -16.84
N LYS A 79 24.19 14.57 -15.95
CA LYS A 79 25.24 15.49 -15.49
C LYS A 79 25.98 14.95 -14.28
N SER A 80 27.31 14.93 -14.33
CA SER A 80 28.14 15.03 -13.12
C SER A 80 27.99 16.46 -12.57
N ILE A 81 26.96 16.67 -11.76
CA ILE A 81 26.57 18.00 -11.29
C ILE A 81 27.70 18.65 -10.49
N THR A 82 28.32 19.70 -11.04
CA THR A 82 29.23 20.61 -10.34
C THR A 82 28.51 21.79 -9.68
N ASP A 83 27.22 21.97 -9.97
CA ASP A 83 26.42 23.10 -9.47
C ASP A 83 25.74 22.76 -8.12
N PRO A 84 26.07 23.47 -7.03
CA PRO A 84 25.59 23.15 -5.68
C PRO A 84 24.07 23.27 -5.51
N ASN A 85 23.41 24.16 -6.26
CA ASN A 85 21.96 24.34 -6.22
C ASN A 85 21.18 23.17 -6.82
N LEU A 86 21.76 22.45 -7.77
CA LEU A 86 21.10 21.32 -8.43
C LEU A 86 21.22 20.04 -7.59
N ASN A 87 22.27 19.94 -6.77
CA ASN A 87 22.44 18.88 -5.77
C ASN A 87 21.36 18.90 -4.69
N SER A 88 20.96 20.08 -4.18
CA SER A 88 19.90 20.16 -3.15
C SER A 88 18.54 19.71 -3.71
N VAL A 89 18.18 20.13 -4.92
CA VAL A 89 16.95 19.74 -5.62
C VAL A 89 16.93 18.24 -5.90
N SER A 90 18.06 17.66 -6.34
CA SER A 90 18.18 16.23 -6.59
C SER A 90 17.90 15.38 -5.34
N SER A 91 18.40 15.80 -4.18
CA SER A 91 18.22 15.09 -2.91
C SER A 91 16.75 15.07 -2.45
N SER A 92 16.03 16.17 -2.69
CA SER A 92 14.60 16.31 -2.36
C SER A 92 13.71 15.45 -3.27
N LEU A 93 14.02 15.39 -4.56
CA LEU A 93 13.27 14.57 -5.52
C LEU A 93 13.49 13.07 -5.31
N LEU A 94 14.73 12.65 -5.02
CA LEU A 94 15.07 11.26 -4.75
C LEU A 94 14.47 10.75 -3.43
N SER A 95 14.30 11.64 -2.44
CA SER A 95 13.71 11.29 -1.13
C SER A 95 12.17 11.24 -1.16
N LYS A 96 11.50 12.09 -1.98
CA LYS A 96 10.03 12.09 -2.08
C LYS A 96 9.42 10.78 -2.61
N GLY A 97 10.14 10.03 -3.45
CA GLY A 97 9.70 8.72 -3.94
C GLY A 97 9.80 7.57 -2.92
N LYS A 98 10.50 7.78 -1.79
CA LYS A 98 10.74 6.78 -0.75
C LYS A 98 9.90 7.01 0.51
N LYS A 99 8.67 7.52 0.37
CA LYS A 99 7.68 7.34 1.45
C LYS A 99 7.33 5.87 1.50
N THR A 100 8.14 5.09 2.20
CA THR A 100 7.92 3.68 2.49
C THR A 100 6.58 3.58 3.21
N VAL A 101 5.54 3.23 2.47
CA VAL A 101 4.30 2.75 3.10
C VAL A 101 4.73 1.47 3.79
N ASN A 102 4.89 1.54 5.12
CA ASN A 102 5.19 0.36 5.91
C ASN A 102 4.18 -0.70 5.50
N ASN A 103 4.65 -1.86 5.06
CA ASN A 103 3.81 -2.97 4.64
C ASN A 103 3.18 -3.57 5.90
N VAL A 104 2.19 -2.86 6.42
CA VAL A 104 1.45 -3.24 7.62
C VAL A 104 0.45 -4.29 7.19
N ASP A 105 0.62 -5.50 7.72
CA ASP A 105 -0.34 -6.58 7.56
C ASP A 105 -1.69 -6.15 8.14
N ARG A 106 -2.58 -5.69 7.25
CA ARG A 106 -3.90 -5.15 7.61
C ARG A 106 -4.79 -6.20 8.27
N ARG A 107 -4.60 -7.50 7.95
CA ARG A 107 -5.34 -8.62 8.56
C ARG A 107 -4.86 -8.91 9.98
N ALA A 108 -3.63 -8.53 10.32
CA ALA A 108 -3.06 -8.73 11.65
C ALA A 108 -3.21 -7.51 12.58
N SER A 109 -3.76 -6.39 12.09
CA SER A 109 -4.05 -5.24 12.95
C SER A 109 -5.28 -5.53 13.81
N LYS A 110 -5.15 -5.37 15.14
CA LYS A 110 -6.17 -5.69 16.18
C LYS A 110 -6.37 -7.18 16.52
N GLY A 111 -5.30 -7.99 16.52
CA GLY A 111 -5.34 -9.31 17.19
C GLY A 111 -6.15 -10.40 16.49
N ARG A 112 -6.61 -10.17 15.25
CA ARG A 112 -7.33 -11.19 14.43
C ARG A 112 -6.45 -12.38 14.00
N LYS A 113 -5.14 -12.27 14.20
CA LYS A 113 -4.16 -13.34 14.00
C LYS A 113 -3.61 -13.75 15.36
N ILE A 114 -3.80 -15.02 15.74
CA ILE A 114 -3.25 -15.58 16.97
C ILE A 114 -1.72 -15.55 16.89
N ARG A 115 -1.08 -15.05 17.95
CA ARG A 115 0.37 -15.02 18.10
C ARG A 115 0.75 -15.76 19.37
N TYR A 116 1.66 -16.71 19.26
CA TYR A 116 2.21 -17.44 20.39
C TYR A 116 3.33 -16.62 21.03
N VAL A 117 2.94 -15.55 21.73
CA VAL A 117 3.86 -14.67 22.47
C VAL A 117 3.45 -14.71 23.95
N PRO A 118 4.37 -14.95 24.89
CA PRO A 118 4.05 -14.94 26.31
C PRO A 118 3.61 -13.53 26.74
N ILE A 119 2.56 -13.46 27.55
CA ILE A 119 2.05 -12.21 28.11
C ILE A 119 2.48 -12.18 29.58
N PRO A 120 3.47 -11.35 29.99
CA PRO A 120 4.04 -11.40 31.34
C PRO A 120 3.02 -11.20 32.47
N LYS A 121 1.93 -10.46 32.22
CA LYS A 121 0.86 -10.25 33.20
C LYS A 121 -0.05 -11.45 33.40
N LEU A 122 -0.05 -12.40 32.45
CA LEU A 122 -0.84 -13.63 32.51
C LEU A 122 0.01 -14.84 32.94
N GLU A 123 1.34 -14.68 33.00
CA GLU A 123 2.21 -15.69 33.58
C GLU A 123 1.84 -15.90 35.06
N ASN A 124 1.64 -17.17 35.44
CA ASN A 124 1.27 -17.58 36.80
C ASN A 124 -0.01 -16.90 37.34
N PHE A 125 -0.96 -16.51 36.47
CA PHE A 125 -2.20 -15.85 36.89
C PHE A 125 -3.04 -16.69 37.87
N MET A 126 -3.02 -18.01 37.72
CA MET A 126 -3.67 -18.96 38.64
C MET A 126 -2.77 -20.16 38.89
N ALA A 127 -2.80 -20.68 40.11
CA ALA A 127 -2.18 -21.95 40.43
C ALA A 127 -2.96 -23.10 39.79
N SER A 128 -2.25 -24.17 39.39
CA SER A 128 -2.90 -25.39 38.92
C SER A 128 -3.68 -26.01 40.07
N SER A 129 -5.00 -26.13 39.92
CA SER A 129 -5.84 -26.94 40.80
C SER A 129 -6.02 -28.32 40.16
N PRO A 130 -5.84 -29.42 40.93
CA PRO A 130 -6.18 -30.74 40.42
C PRO A 130 -7.65 -30.75 39.99
N SER A 131 -7.94 -31.31 38.81
CA SER A 131 -9.31 -31.44 38.33
C SER A 131 -10.02 -32.49 39.16
N LEU A 132 -10.72 -32.05 40.21
CA LEU A 132 -11.65 -32.90 40.93
C LEU A 132 -12.91 -32.99 40.08
N TYR A 133 -13.09 -34.11 39.39
CA TYR A 133 -14.32 -34.38 38.66
C TYR A 133 -15.45 -34.59 39.68
N SER A 134 -16.62 -34.01 39.40
CA SER A 134 -17.78 -34.21 40.25
C SER A 134 -18.41 -35.56 39.94
N ASN A 135 -18.07 -36.58 40.73
CA ASN A 135 -18.65 -37.93 40.64
C ASN A 135 -20.18 -37.97 40.71
N SER A 136 -20.83 -36.89 41.17
CA SER A 136 -22.29 -36.77 41.19
C SER A 136 -22.91 -36.68 39.79
N TYR A 137 -22.20 -36.09 38.82
CA TYR A 137 -22.74 -35.86 37.46
C TYR A 137 -22.20 -36.84 36.44
N LEU A 138 -20.97 -37.34 36.62
CA LEU A 138 -20.39 -38.41 35.82
C LEU A 138 -19.77 -39.48 36.73
N PRO A 139 -20.52 -40.53 37.07
CA PRO A 139 -19.99 -41.62 37.86
C PRO A 139 -18.88 -42.33 37.06
N GLY A 140 -17.71 -42.50 37.69
CA GLY A 140 -16.55 -43.14 37.06
C GLY A 140 -15.62 -42.20 36.29
N ALA A 141 -15.88 -40.88 36.29
CA ALA A 141 -14.96 -39.88 35.72
C ALA A 141 -13.60 -39.84 36.43
N ASP A 142 -13.54 -40.29 37.69
CA ASP A 142 -12.31 -40.41 38.46
C ASP A 142 -11.40 -41.56 37.97
N ASN A 143 -11.95 -42.51 37.21
CA ASN A 143 -11.21 -43.66 36.72
C ASN A 143 -10.69 -43.37 35.30
N GLU A 144 -9.41 -43.07 35.16
CA GLU A 144 -8.79 -42.74 33.87
C GLU A 144 -8.99 -43.84 32.83
N GLU A 145 -8.88 -45.12 33.21
CA GLU A 145 -9.07 -46.26 32.29
C GLU A 145 -10.48 -46.34 31.72
N PHE A 146 -11.49 -45.99 32.52
CA PHE A 146 -12.89 -46.00 32.11
C PHE A 146 -13.16 -44.88 31.09
N VAL A 147 -12.64 -43.68 31.36
CA VAL A 147 -12.73 -42.54 30.44
C VAL A 147 -12.00 -42.86 29.13
N ASP A 148 -10.81 -43.44 29.19
CA ASP A 148 -10.05 -43.87 28.03
C ASP A 148 -10.80 -44.89 27.17
N CYS A 149 -11.44 -45.87 27.81
CA CYS A 149 -12.25 -46.87 27.13
C CYS A 149 -13.44 -46.23 26.41
N ILE A 150 -14.14 -45.31 27.08
CA ILE A 150 -15.25 -44.55 26.49
C ILE A 150 -14.76 -43.73 25.29
N MET A 151 -13.69 -42.96 25.45
CA MET A 151 -13.17 -42.09 24.38
C MET A 151 -12.71 -42.90 23.16
N LYS A 152 -12.10 -44.07 23.37
CA LYS A 152 -11.73 -45.01 22.30
C LYS A 152 -12.98 -45.56 21.60
N SER A 153 -14.03 -45.90 22.35
CA SER A 153 -15.27 -46.41 21.78
C SER A 153 -16.03 -45.37 20.93
N LEU A 154 -15.97 -44.09 21.30
CA LEU A 154 -16.62 -42.99 20.58
C LEU A 154 -16.00 -42.72 19.20
N LEU A 155 -14.72 -43.04 19.02
CA LEU A 155 -13.97 -42.81 17.77
C LEU A 155 -14.03 -44.00 16.80
N LEU A 156 -14.68 -45.10 17.20
CA LEU A 156 -14.82 -46.33 16.42
C LEU A 156 -16.22 -46.49 15.77
N ALA A 157 -17.08 -45.47 15.86
CA ALA A 157 -18.39 -45.42 15.20
C ALA A 157 -18.33 -44.75 13.82
#